data_AF-A0A368F3B9-F1
#
_entry.id   AF-A0A368F3B9-F1
#
_cell.length_a   1.000
_cell.length_b   1.000
_cell.length_c   1.000
_cell.angle_alpha   90.00
_cell.angle_beta   90.00
_cell.angle_gamma   90.00
#
_symmetry.space_group_name_H-M   'P 1'
#
loop_
_entity.id
_entity.type
_entity.pdbx_description
1 polymer ?
#
loop_
_entity_poly.entity_id
_entity_poly.type
_entity_poly.pdbx_seq_one_letter_code
_entity_poly.pdbx_strand_id
1 'polypeptide(L)'
;MRNAQIFATITTYVGAMGNITVFTLESQLWNTSPMMCGFSSKIDGFNYKGRGMELSDLSEYNGHLLAPDDKTGMLYEIKGDKAIPWVFLNSGPGNTTDGMKVEWLTIKDDKLYAGGHGCEYRNKTGHIVSEDSMWIKVITKSGQVRSKNWKSVYRRMRRAAGYRA
;
A
#
# COMPACT_ATOMS: atom_id res chain seq x y z
N MET A 1 6.67 30.83 -7.29
CA MET A 1 6.21 30.13 -6.07
C MET A 1 7.00 28.84 -5.98
N ARG A 2 7.72 28.58 -4.88
CA ARG A 2 8.53 27.35 -4.75
C ARG A 2 7.59 26.21 -4.38
N ASN A 3 7.51 25.21 -5.24
CA ASN A 3 6.72 24.01 -4.99
C ASN A 3 7.37 23.23 -3.83
N ALA A 4 6.64 23.06 -2.72
CA ALA A 4 7.04 22.13 -1.68
C ALA A 4 6.78 20.70 -2.20
N GLN A 5 7.83 19.93 -2.39
CA GLN A 5 7.74 18.49 -2.61
C GLN A 5 7.94 17.79 -1.26
N ILE A 6 7.03 16.88 -0.93
CA ILE A 6 7.17 15.99 0.23
C ILE A 6 8.09 14.85 -0.21
N PHE A 7 9.19 14.65 0.52
CA PHE A 7 10.09 13.52 0.29
C PHE A 7 9.93 12.52 1.44
N ALA A 8 9.95 11.23 1.10
CA ALA A 8 10.11 10.16 2.08
C ALA A 8 11.60 9.81 2.15
N THR A 9 12.23 10.02 3.31
CA THR A 9 13.62 9.63 3.53
C THR A 9 13.63 8.29 4.24
N ILE A 10 14.31 7.31 3.63
CA ILE A 10 14.54 6.00 4.23
C ILE A 10 15.82 6.09 5.05
N THR A 11 15.71 6.04 6.37
CA THR A 11 16.88 5.97 7.26
C THR A 11 16.91 4.59 7.90
N THR A 12 17.89 3.77 7.51
CA THR A 12 18.15 2.50 8.18
C THR A 12 19.05 2.74 9.38
N TYR A 13 18.52 2.46 10.57
CA TYR A 13 19.29 2.46 11.81
C TYR A 13 19.77 1.04 12.08
N VAL A 14 21.09 0.90 12.29
CA VAL A 14 21.70 -0.36 12.72
C VAL A 14 21.76 -0.34 14.25
N GLY A 15 20.93 -1.15 14.90
CA GLY A 15 20.92 -1.32 16.35
C GLY A 15 21.36 -2.72 16.77
N ALA A 16 21.67 -2.90 18.06
CA ALA A 16 22.16 -4.16 18.61
C ALA A 16 21.18 -5.35 18.51
N MET A 17 19.93 -5.14 18.05
CA MET A 17 18.91 -6.18 17.85
C MET A 17 18.51 -6.39 16.38
N GLY A 18 19.23 -5.78 15.42
CA GLY A 18 18.95 -5.89 13.99
C GLY A 18 18.80 -4.54 13.29
N ASN A 19 18.50 -4.59 11.99
CA ASN A 19 18.31 -3.41 11.15
C ASN A 19 16.85 -2.92 11.32
N ILE A 20 16.67 -1.67 11.74
CA ILE A 20 15.37 -1.00 11.74
C ILE A 20 15.37 -0.01 10.58
N THR A 21 14.46 -0.19 9.62
CA THR A 21 14.27 0.81 8.55
C THR A 21 13.15 1.75 8.97
N VAL A 22 13.50 3.01 9.24
CA VAL A 22 12.56 4.08 9.61
C VAL A 22 12.30 4.96 8.40
N PHE A 23 11.03 5.20 8.09
CA PHE A 23 10.59 6.14 7.06
C PHE A 23 10.20 7.45 7.75
N THR A 24 10.97 8.50 7.53
CA THR A 24 10.65 9.84 8.05
C THR A 24 10.17 10.71 6.88
N LEU A 25 8.98 11.30 7.02
CA LEU A 25 8.47 12.33 6.13
C LEU A 25 8.85 13.69 6.71
N GLU A 26 9.86 14.36 6.13
CA GLU A 26 10.23 15.73 6.49
C GLU A 26 10.08 16.68 5.31
N SER A 27 9.59 17.90 5.58
CA SER A 27 9.67 19.02 4.63
C SER A 27 10.96 19.79 4.88
N GLN A 28 11.96 19.71 3.99
CA GLN A 28 13.20 20.49 4.10
C GLN A 28 13.43 21.41 2.89
N LEU A 29 13.93 22.61 3.16
CA LEU A 29 14.43 23.60 2.20
C LEU A 29 15.94 23.35 2.00
N TRP A 30 16.36 23.02 0.78
CA TRP A 30 17.70 22.50 0.48
C TRP A 30 18.83 23.54 0.57
N ASN A 31 19.95 23.16 1.22
CA ASN A 31 21.29 23.63 0.84
C ASN A 31 22.40 22.65 1.29
N THR A 32 22.51 21.49 0.63
CA THR A 32 23.74 20.71 0.35
C THR A 32 23.33 19.47 -0.45
N SER A 33 24.14 19.07 -1.42
CA SER A 33 23.82 18.04 -2.42
C SER A 33 23.16 16.79 -1.83
N PRO A 34 21.94 16.41 -2.29
CA PRO A 34 21.22 15.27 -1.75
C PRO A 34 21.99 13.96 -2.00
N MET A 35 22.17 13.16 -0.95
CA MET A 35 22.01 11.72 -1.10
C MET A 35 20.55 11.50 -1.50
N MET A 36 20.30 11.56 -2.81
CA MET A 36 19.04 11.17 -3.40
C MET A 36 18.74 9.75 -2.94
N CYS A 37 17.66 9.55 -2.20
CA CYS A 37 16.87 8.33 -2.38
C CYS A 37 16.23 8.41 -3.78
N GLY A 38 17.08 8.38 -4.81
CA GLY A 38 16.65 8.03 -6.13
C GLY A 38 16.37 6.55 -6.04
N PHE A 39 15.10 6.17 -5.92
CA PHE A 39 14.69 5.04 -6.75
C PHE A 39 15.07 5.46 -8.16
N SER A 40 16.23 4.97 -8.62
CA SER A 40 16.62 5.13 -10.01
C SER A 40 15.41 4.70 -10.81
N SER A 41 15.00 5.56 -11.73
CA SER A 41 13.81 5.47 -12.57
C SER A 41 13.88 4.29 -13.55
N LYS A 42 14.26 3.10 -13.10
CA LYS A 42 13.72 1.86 -13.64
C LYS A 42 12.29 1.75 -13.14
N ILE A 43 11.46 2.65 -13.66
CA ILE A 43 10.02 2.56 -13.61
C ILE A 43 9.70 1.24 -14.29
N ASP A 44 9.26 0.26 -13.52
CA ASP A 44 8.62 -0.91 -14.09
C ASP A 44 7.52 -0.42 -15.03
N GLY A 45 7.41 -0.99 -16.23
CA GLY A 45 6.37 -0.62 -17.21
C GLY A 45 4.94 -0.85 -16.73
N PHE A 46 4.76 -1.38 -15.51
CA PHE A 46 3.49 -1.58 -14.85
C PHE A 46 2.85 -0.25 -14.44
N ASN A 47 1.83 0.14 -15.19
CA ASN A 47 0.95 1.23 -14.86
C ASN A 47 -0.50 0.83 -15.16
N TYR A 48 -1.43 1.48 -14.47
CA TYR A 48 -2.84 1.40 -14.76
C TYR A 48 -3.33 2.79 -15.19
N LYS A 49 -3.72 2.91 -16.45
CA LYS A 49 -4.17 4.19 -17.06
C LYS A 49 -3.15 5.32 -16.89
N GLY A 50 -1.87 5.01 -17.05
CA GLY A 50 -0.77 5.98 -16.95
C GLY A 50 -0.37 6.34 -15.52
N ARG A 51 -0.90 5.64 -14.49
CA ARG A 51 -0.55 5.84 -13.09
C ARG A 51 0.03 4.56 -12.49
N GLY A 52 1.05 4.70 -11.67
CA GLY A 52 1.71 3.60 -10.96
C GLY A 52 2.74 4.17 -10.00
N MET A 53 3.32 3.30 -9.16
CA MET A 53 4.24 3.69 -8.09
C MET A 53 3.61 4.68 -7.09
N GLU A 54 2.28 4.62 -6.91
CA GLU A 54 1.58 5.35 -5.84
C GLU A 54 1.56 4.45 -4.60
N LEU A 55 2.71 4.42 -3.90
CA LEU A 55 2.94 3.53 -2.77
C LEU A 55 2.18 4.01 -1.53
N SER A 56 1.29 3.18 -0.99
CA SER A 56 0.37 3.59 0.09
C SER A 56 0.72 3.10 1.49
N ASP A 57 1.61 2.12 1.63
CA ASP A 57 2.06 1.64 2.93
C ASP A 57 3.42 0.93 2.81
N LEU A 58 3.98 0.50 3.94
CA LEU A 58 5.26 -0.18 3.99
C LEU A 58 5.32 -1.17 5.15
N SER A 59 5.71 -2.41 4.87
CA SER A 59 5.79 -3.45 5.90
C SER A 59 6.89 -4.46 5.61
N GLU A 60 7.59 -4.89 6.64
CA GLU A 60 8.52 -6.01 6.55
C GLU A 60 7.78 -7.34 6.80
N TYR A 61 7.87 -8.27 5.85
CA TYR A 61 7.24 -9.57 5.94
C TYR A 61 8.13 -10.65 5.31
N ASN A 62 8.45 -11.68 6.10
CA ASN A 62 9.29 -12.80 5.65
C ASN A 62 10.67 -12.37 5.12
N GLY A 63 11.27 -11.33 5.72
CA GLY A 63 12.56 -10.78 5.29
C GLY A 63 12.49 -9.92 4.02
N HIS A 64 11.29 -9.58 3.56
CA HIS A 64 11.04 -8.71 2.43
C HIS A 64 10.42 -7.40 2.89
N LEU A 65 10.96 -6.27 2.44
CA LEU A 65 10.35 -4.95 2.63
C LEU A 65 9.32 -4.72 1.52
N LEU A 66 8.05 -4.57 1.86
CA LEU A 66 6.95 -4.61 0.89
C LEU A 66 6.17 -3.31 0.83
N ALA A 67 5.92 -2.80 -0.38
CA ALA A 67 5.17 -1.58 -0.64
C ALA A 67 4.07 -1.84 -1.70
N PRO A 68 2.78 -1.59 -1.42
CA PRO A 68 1.73 -1.77 -2.39
C PRO A 68 1.51 -0.50 -3.23
N ASP A 69 1.33 -0.65 -4.53
CA ASP A 69 0.88 0.41 -5.43
C ASP A 69 -0.66 0.41 -5.54
N ASP A 70 -1.29 1.49 -5.09
CA ASP A 70 -2.74 1.61 -4.99
C ASP A 70 -3.45 1.78 -6.34
N LYS A 71 -2.70 1.95 -7.43
CA LYS A 71 -3.25 2.06 -8.80
C LYS A 71 -3.23 0.75 -9.54
N THR A 72 -2.09 0.06 -9.51
CA THR A 72 -1.94 -1.20 -10.21
C THR A 72 -2.44 -2.37 -9.36
N GLY A 73 -2.47 -2.25 -8.03
CA GLY A 73 -2.68 -3.38 -7.13
C GLY A 73 -1.46 -4.29 -7.02
N MET A 74 -0.30 -3.85 -7.53
CA MET A 74 0.95 -4.62 -7.41
C MET A 74 1.57 -4.41 -6.04
N LEU A 75 1.90 -5.51 -5.37
CA LEU A 75 2.73 -5.49 -4.16
C LEU A 75 4.18 -5.68 -4.59
N TYR A 76 4.99 -4.65 -4.34
CA TYR A 76 6.41 -4.63 -4.67
C TYR A 76 7.24 -5.04 -3.47
N GLU A 77 8.30 -5.79 -3.73
CA GLU A 77 9.44 -5.90 -2.83
C GLU A 77 10.43 -4.79 -3.12
N ILE A 78 10.81 -4.05 -2.09
CA ILE A 78 11.84 -3.03 -2.14
C ILE A 78 13.18 -3.65 -1.75
N LYS A 79 14.13 -3.66 -2.68
CA LYS A 79 15.50 -4.14 -2.48
C LYS A 79 16.49 -3.13 -3.04
N GLY A 80 17.15 -2.39 -2.15
CA GLY A 80 18.05 -1.30 -2.54
C GLY A 80 17.28 -0.21 -3.28
N ASP A 81 17.67 0.08 -4.52
CA ASP A 81 17.06 1.08 -5.39
C ASP A 81 15.99 0.51 -6.34
N LYS A 82 15.55 -0.75 -6.11
CA LYS A 82 14.62 -1.47 -6.99
C LYS A 82 13.30 -1.77 -6.30
N ALA A 83 12.20 -1.55 -7.02
CA ALA A 83 10.90 -2.13 -6.73
C ALA A 83 10.73 -3.36 -7.61
N ILE A 84 10.56 -4.54 -7.01
CA ILE A 84 10.46 -5.82 -7.71
C ILE A 84 9.01 -6.32 -7.58
N PRO A 85 8.26 -6.51 -8.67
CA PRO A 85 6.89 -7.01 -8.59
C PRO A 85 6.87 -8.38 -7.92
N TRP A 86 6.05 -8.54 -6.88
CA TRP A 86 5.95 -9.80 -6.15
C TRP A 86 4.58 -10.45 -6.32
N VAL A 87 3.51 -9.75 -5.94
CA VAL A 87 2.14 -10.29 -5.95
C VAL A 87 1.16 -9.25 -6.49
N PHE A 88 0.35 -9.64 -7.48
CA PHE A 88 -0.78 -8.83 -7.94
C PHE A 88 -2.03 -9.07 -7.09
N LEU A 89 -2.66 -7.99 -6.65
CA LEU A 89 -3.86 -8.01 -5.83
C LEU A 89 -5.04 -7.49 -6.65
N ASN A 90 -5.88 -8.39 -7.12
CA ASN A 90 -7.10 -8.05 -7.86
C ASN A 90 -8.16 -7.43 -6.92
N SER A 91 -8.93 -6.46 -7.38
CA SER A 91 -9.94 -5.77 -6.56
C SER A 91 -11.03 -6.72 -6.04
N GLY A 92 -11.69 -6.30 -4.95
CA GLY A 92 -12.91 -6.95 -4.44
C GLY A 92 -12.75 -8.46 -4.13
N PRO A 93 -13.65 -9.33 -4.62
CA PRO A 93 -13.56 -10.78 -4.40
C PRO A 93 -12.37 -11.45 -5.10
N GLY A 94 -11.69 -10.76 -6.02
CA GLY A 94 -10.61 -11.31 -6.83
C GLY A 94 -11.03 -11.84 -8.20
N ASN A 95 -12.25 -11.53 -8.66
CA ASN A 95 -12.78 -11.84 -9.98
C ASN A 95 -13.16 -10.57 -10.76
N THR A 96 -12.39 -9.50 -10.58
CA THR A 96 -12.59 -8.20 -11.23
C THR A 96 -11.51 -7.96 -12.29
N THR A 97 -11.61 -6.86 -13.04
CA THR A 97 -10.56 -6.45 -13.99
C THR A 97 -9.62 -5.39 -13.44
N ASP A 98 -9.89 -4.87 -12.24
CA ASP A 98 -9.16 -3.76 -11.65
C ASP A 98 -8.16 -4.23 -10.58
N GLY A 99 -7.09 -3.47 -10.42
CA GLY A 99 -6.17 -3.60 -9.29
C GLY A 99 -6.85 -3.17 -7.98
N MET A 100 -6.51 -3.85 -6.90
CA MET A 100 -6.95 -3.44 -5.58
C MET A 100 -6.24 -2.15 -5.17
N LYS A 101 -7.02 -1.14 -4.78
CA LYS A 101 -6.50 0.04 -4.09
C LYS A 101 -6.16 -0.33 -2.65
N VAL A 102 -4.92 -0.75 -2.43
CA VAL A 102 -4.42 -1.10 -1.09
C VAL A 102 -3.99 0.19 -0.39
N GLU A 103 -4.48 0.36 0.83
CA GLU A 103 -4.25 1.55 1.67
C GLU A 103 -3.52 1.19 2.97
N TRP A 104 -3.50 -0.09 3.34
CA TRP A 104 -2.81 -0.55 4.53
C TRP A 104 -2.32 -2.00 4.40
N LEU A 105 -1.23 -2.29 5.10
CA LEU A 105 -0.65 -3.60 5.31
C LEU A 105 -0.57 -3.91 6.81
N THR A 106 -0.78 -5.17 7.19
CA THR A 106 -0.49 -5.62 8.55
C THR A 106 -0.14 -7.10 8.57
N ILE A 107 0.59 -7.57 9.58
CA ILE A 107 0.96 -8.97 9.73
C ILE A 107 0.17 -9.59 10.88
N LYS A 108 -0.45 -10.75 10.63
CA LYS A 108 -1.14 -11.54 11.65
C LYS A 108 -1.04 -13.03 11.34
N ASP A 109 -0.74 -13.86 12.33
CA ASP A 109 -0.68 -15.33 12.23
C ASP A 109 0.15 -15.79 11.00
N ASP A 110 1.37 -15.25 10.87
CA ASP A 110 2.30 -15.53 9.77
C ASP A 110 1.76 -15.23 8.37
N LYS A 111 0.81 -14.30 8.25
CA LYS A 111 0.26 -13.85 6.96
C LYS A 111 0.28 -12.34 6.87
N LEU A 112 0.52 -11.84 5.67
CA LEU A 112 0.36 -10.44 5.34
C LEU A 112 -1.10 -10.17 4.95
N TYR A 113 -1.67 -9.13 5.52
CA TYR A 113 -3.01 -8.66 5.26
C TYR A 113 -2.90 -7.34 4.53
N ALA A 114 -3.53 -7.23 3.37
CA ALA A 114 -3.64 -5.99 2.62
C ALA A 114 -5.11 -5.57 2.56
N GLY A 115 -5.41 -4.34 2.93
CA GLY A 115 -6.77 -3.82 2.86
C GLY A 115 -6.85 -2.48 2.15
N GLY A 116 -8.05 -2.18 1.66
CA GLY A 116 -8.35 -0.88 1.05
C GLY A 116 -8.99 0.08 2.04
N HIS A 117 -9.65 1.09 1.50
CA HIS A 117 -10.27 2.18 2.25
C HIS A 117 -11.35 1.74 3.27
N GLY A 118 -11.95 0.57 3.09
CA GLY A 118 -12.93 0.04 4.05
C GLY A 118 -14.30 0.71 3.99
N CYS A 119 -14.65 1.36 2.88
CA CYS A 119 -15.96 1.96 2.67
C CYS A 119 -16.57 1.63 1.29
N GLU A 120 -17.87 1.82 1.17
CA GLU A 120 -18.54 1.76 -0.12
C GLU A 120 -18.07 2.92 -1.02
N TYR A 121 -17.81 2.63 -2.29
CA TYR A 121 -17.59 3.66 -3.30
C TYR A 121 -18.94 4.17 -3.79
N ARG A 122 -19.12 5.49 -3.77
CA ARG A 122 -20.37 6.16 -4.13
C ARG A 122 -20.16 7.06 -5.34
N ASN A 123 -21.18 7.14 -6.19
CA ASN A 123 -21.19 8.11 -7.29
C ASN A 123 -21.51 9.53 -6.77
N LYS A 124 -21.52 10.52 -7.68
CA LYS A 124 -21.79 11.93 -7.34
C LYS A 124 -23.17 12.18 -6.72
N THR A 125 -24.13 11.28 -6.94
CA THR A 125 -25.48 11.36 -6.37
C THR A 125 -25.61 10.59 -5.05
N GLY A 126 -24.51 10.02 -4.52
CA GLY A 126 -24.47 9.32 -3.24
C GLY A 126 -24.87 7.85 -3.30
N HIS A 127 -25.20 7.31 -4.48
CA HIS A 127 -25.54 5.90 -4.64
C HIS A 127 -24.28 5.03 -4.58
N ILE A 128 -24.37 3.91 -3.86
CA ILE A 128 -23.31 2.91 -3.79
C ILE A 128 -23.18 2.24 -5.16
N VAL A 129 -21.98 2.28 -5.71
CA VAL A 129 -21.66 1.67 -7.02
C VAL A 129 -20.66 0.52 -6.90
N SER A 130 -19.90 0.45 -5.81
CA SER A 130 -19.04 -0.69 -5.49
C SER A 130 -18.80 -0.78 -3.98
N GLU A 131 -18.51 -1.99 -3.50
CA GLU A 131 -18.10 -2.27 -2.12
C GLU A 131 -16.72 -2.97 -2.09
N ASP A 132 -15.97 -2.91 -3.18
CA ASP A 132 -14.75 -3.69 -3.36
C ASP A 132 -13.64 -3.30 -2.38
N SER A 133 -13.58 -2.02 -2.01
CA SER A 133 -12.62 -1.51 -1.01
C SER A 133 -12.84 -2.09 0.39
N MET A 134 -13.97 -2.77 0.61
CA MET A 134 -14.30 -3.46 1.87
C MET A 134 -13.87 -4.93 1.89
N TRP A 135 -13.23 -5.42 0.82
CA TRP A 135 -12.53 -6.69 0.81
C TRP A 135 -11.08 -6.49 1.22
N ILE A 136 -10.50 -7.53 1.81
CA ILE A 136 -9.07 -7.59 2.12
C ILE A 136 -8.44 -8.79 1.43
N LYS A 137 -7.11 -8.77 1.29
CA LYS A 137 -6.31 -9.89 0.83
C LYS A 137 -5.49 -10.43 1.98
N VAL A 138 -5.42 -11.74 2.06
CA VAL A 138 -4.57 -12.48 2.98
C VAL A 138 -3.55 -13.23 2.15
N ILE A 139 -2.27 -12.96 2.39
CA ILE A 139 -1.16 -13.36 1.55
C ILE A 139 -0.20 -14.23 2.38
N THR A 140 0.08 -15.45 1.92
CA THR A 140 1.04 -16.34 2.58
C THR A 140 2.47 -15.95 2.26
N LYS A 141 3.46 -16.52 2.97
CA LYS A 141 4.89 -16.32 2.69
C LYS A 141 5.28 -16.77 1.27
N SER A 142 4.54 -17.74 0.72
CA SER A 142 4.68 -18.22 -0.66
C SER A 142 3.91 -17.40 -1.71
N GLY A 143 3.26 -16.31 -1.32
CA GLY A 143 2.52 -15.42 -2.23
C GLY A 143 1.11 -15.90 -2.60
N GLN A 144 0.56 -16.93 -1.93
CA GLN A 144 -0.83 -17.34 -2.17
C GLN A 144 -1.79 -16.28 -1.64
N VAL A 145 -2.71 -15.82 -2.50
CA VAL A 145 -3.66 -14.75 -2.17
C VAL A 145 -5.04 -15.33 -1.92
N ARG A 146 -5.66 -14.93 -0.80
CA ARG A 146 -7.08 -15.20 -0.51
C ARG A 146 -7.82 -13.90 -0.27
N SER A 147 -8.94 -13.72 -0.96
CA SER A 147 -9.87 -12.61 -0.70
C SER A 147 -10.76 -12.91 0.49
N LYS A 148 -10.92 -11.96 1.42
CA LYS A 148 -11.84 -12.08 2.56
C LYS A 148 -12.77 -10.88 2.61
N ASN A 149 -14.08 -11.16 2.67
CA ASN A 149 -15.09 -10.13 2.78
C ASN A 149 -15.08 -9.53 4.19
N TRP A 150 -14.73 -8.24 4.30
CA TRP A 150 -14.69 -7.50 5.56
C TRP A 150 -15.82 -6.48 5.70
N LYS A 151 -16.84 -6.52 4.84
CA LYS A 151 -17.99 -5.59 4.89
C LYS A 151 -18.61 -5.49 6.27
N SER A 152 -18.87 -6.65 6.90
CA SER A 152 -19.46 -6.68 8.25
C SER A 152 -18.52 -6.12 9.32
N VAL A 153 -17.21 -6.30 9.15
CA VAL A 153 -16.17 -5.79 10.06
C VAL A 153 -16.14 -4.26 10.00
N TYR A 154 -15.99 -3.70 8.79
CA TYR A 154 -15.98 -2.26 8.59
C TYR A 154 -17.29 -1.60 9.02
N ARG A 155 -18.45 -2.22 8.76
CA ARG A 155 -19.75 -1.73 9.26
C ARG A 155 -19.87 -1.76 10.79
N ARG A 156 -19.23 -2.73 11.46
CA ARG A 156 -19.16 -2.73 12.93
C ARG A 156 -18.24 -1.62 13.43
N MET A 157 -17.08 -1.43 12.81
CA MET A 157 -16.16 -0.33 13.15
C MET A 157 -16.82 1.04 12.98
N ARG A 158 -17.50 1.27 11.83
CA ARG A 158 -18.26 2.50 11.55
C ARG A 158 -19.31 2.79 12.62
N ARG A 159 -20.10 1.77 12.99
CA ARG A 159 -21.13 1.89 14.04
C ARG A 159 -20.53 2.16 15.41
N ALA A 160 -19.45 1.48 15.77
CA ALA A 160 -18.75 1.70 17.02
C ALA A 160 -18.16 3.12 17.12
N ALA A 161 -17.75 3.69 15.99
CA ALA A 161 -17.32 5.08 15.89
C ALA A 161 -18.47 6.12 15.85
N GLY A 162 -19.74 5.68 15.97
CA GLY A 162 -20.90 6.57 16.03
C GLY A 162 -21.49 6.98 14.68
N TYR A 163 -21.07 6.38 13.56
CA TYR A 163 -21.59 6.70 12.22
C TYR A 163 -22.64 5.68 11.76
N ARG A 164 -23.66 6.17 11.04
CA ARG A 164 -24.71 5.30 10.45
C ARG A 164 -24.11 4.46 9.31
N ALA A 165 -24.59 3.22 9.20
CA ALA A 165 -24.17 2.26 8.18
C ALA A 165 -24.64 2.72 6.79
#